data_AF-A0A2N8MME0-F1
#
_entry.id   AF-A0A2N8MME0-F1
#
_cell.length_a   1.000
_cell.length_b   1.000
_cell.length_c   1.000
_cell.angle_alpha   90.00
_cell.angle_beta   90.00
_cell.angle_gamma   90.00
#
_symmetry.space_group_name_H-M   'P 1'
#
loop_
_entity.id
_entity.type
_entity.pdbx_description
1 polymer ?
#
loop_
_entity_poly.entity_id
_entity_poly.type
_entity_poly.pdbx_seq_one_letter_code
_entity_poly.pdbx_strand_id
1 'polypeptide(L)'
;MSEPYDSRFTLPSIDDAPATEAGVILMGLDAGRLLAGVGLARIADEPALVALAVDQARHDALDLDTDALIEAGIARWRSVRPLIEAGQEMTAAGSLRKEWEHTTKRVTATVTGLGPASVACLAACWLRRDDIDEFAEHGRTPEKGSGTHDVLSRVFAD
;
A
#
# COMPACT_ATOMS: atom_id res chain seq x y z
N MET A 1 19.68 -35.65 2.19
CA MET A 1 18.64 -34.94 2.96
C MET A 1 18.21 -33.77 2.09
N SER A 2 16.98 -33.80 1.57
CA SER A 2 16.45 -32.70 0.77
C SER A 2 16.12 -31.52 1.70
N GLU A 3 16.49 -30.30 1.31
CA GLU A 3 16.09 -29.10 2.05
C GLU A 3 14.56 -29.05 2.21
N PRO A 4 14.04 -28.57 3.35
CA PRO A 4 12.61 -28.38 3.54
C PRO A 4 12.10 -27.41 2.47
N TYR A 5 11.14 -27.89 1.67
CA TYR A 5 10.51 -27.12 0.61
C TYR A 5 9.83 -25.87 1.21
N ASP A 6 10.36 -24.69 0.88
CA ASP A 6 9.78 -23.41 1.30
C ASP A 6 8.62 -23.04 0.37
N SER A 7 7.40 -23.40 0.80
CA SER A 7 6.16 -23.15 0.05
C SER A 7 5.80 -21.66 -0.08
N ARG A 8 6.55 -20.74 0.55
CA ARG A 8 6.31 -19.30 0.42
C ARG A 8 6.61 -18.77 -0.99
N PHE A 9 7.47 -19.46 -1.75
CA PHE A 9 7.94 -19.01 -3.07
C PHE A 9 7.50 -19.90 -4.24
N THR A 10 6.54 -20.81 -4.03
CA THR A 10 5.97 -21.61 -5.13
C THR A 10 5.48 -20.70 -6.26
N LEU A 11 5.69 -21.07 -7.52
CA LEU A 11 5.24 -20.29 -8.69
C LEU A 11 3.71 -20.08 -8.68
N PRO A 12 3.19 -18.99 -9.28
CA PRO A 12 1.76 -18.72 -9.36
C PRO A 12 1.02 -19.86 -10.07
N SER A 13 -0.20 -20.16 -9.63
CA SER A 13 -1.12 -20.91 -10.49
C SER A 13 -1.52 -20.00 -11.65
N ILE A 14 -1.65 -20.54 -12.86
CA ILE A 14 -2.12 -19.78 -14.04
C ILE A 14 -3.52 -19.19 -13.80
N ASP A 15 -4.29 -19.78 -12.88
CA ASP A 15 -5.64 -19.35 -12.51
C ASP A 15 -5.69 -18.34 -11.34
N ASP A 16 -4.53 -17.92 -10.79
CA ASP A 16 -4.51 -16.92 -9.73
C ASP A 16 -4.99 -15.56 -10.27
N ALA A 17 -5.81 -14.85 -9.48
CA ALA A 17 -6.35 -13.56 -9.89
C ALA A 17 -5.22 -12.54 -10.13
N PRO A 18 -5.30 -11.66 -11.16
CA PRO A 18 -4.28 -10.65 -11.46
C PRO A 18 -3.92 -9.74 -10.27
N ALA A 19 -4.87 -9.53 -9.36
CA ALA A 19 -4.65 -8.78 -8.11
C ALA A 19 -3.58 -9.41 -7.19
N THR A 20 -3.24 -10.69 -7.39
CA THR A 20 -2.17 -11.38 -6.65
C THR A 20 -0.80 -10.91 -7.10
N GLU A 21 -0.61 -10.63 -8.40
CA GLU A 21 0.65 -10.11 -8.94
C GLU A 21 0.89 -8.66 -8.48
N ALA A 22 -0.17 -7.84 -8.41
CA ALA A 22 -0.12 -6.52 -7.79
C ALA A 22 0.35 -6.58 -6.33
N GLY A 23 -0.10 -7.60 -5.58
CA GLY A 23 0.36 -7.84 -4.21
C GLY A 23 1.86 -8.09 -4.12
N VAL A 24 2.44 -8.86 -5.04
CA VAL A 24 3.89 -9.11 -5.07
C VAL A 24 4.68 -7.81 -5.30
N ILE A 25 4.23 -6.97 -6.24
CA ILE A 25 4.88 -5.68 -6.53
C ILE A 25 4.83 -4.77 -5.31
N LEU A 26 3.65 -4.60 -4.71
CA LEU A 26 3.45 -3.71 -3.56
C LEU A 26 4.24 -4.17 -2.33
N MET A 27 4.30 -5.48 -2.07
CA MET A 27 5.08 -6.02 -0.95
C MET A 27 6.59 -5.79 -1.08
N GLY A 28 7.10 -5.47 -2.28
CA GLY A 28 8.49 -5.09 -2.52
C GLY A 28 8.82 -3.60 -2.29
N LEU A 29 7.81 -2.75 -2.08
CA LEU A 29 8.01 -1.32 -1.84
C LEU A 29 8.41 -1.04 -0.39
N ASP A 30 9.16 0.02 -0.11
CA ASP A 30 9.43 0.47 1.26
C ASP A 30 8.20 1.16 1.90
N ALA A 31 8.24 1.39 3.21
CA ALA A 31 7.10 1.95 3.97
C ALA A 31 6.65 3.32 3.44
N GLY A 32 7.59 4.19 3.09
CA GLY A 32 7.29 5.50 2.52
C GLY A 32 6.58 5.37 1.17
N ARG A 33 7.05 4.50 0.29
CA ARG A 33 6.39 4.25 -1.02
C ARG A 33 5.02 3.61 -0.88
N LEU A 34 4.83 2.73 0.08
CA LEU A 34 3.50 2.17 0.37
C LEU A 34 2.52 3.26 0.82
N LEU A 35 2.95 4.15 1.71
CA LEU A 35 2.15 5.28 2.17
C LEU A 35 1.86 6.28 1.05
N ALA A 36 2.86 6.62 0.22
CA ALA A 36 2.65 7.43 -0.98
C ALA A 36 1.61 6.79 -1.92
N GLY A 37 1.65 5.46 -2.07
CA GLY A 37 0.67 4.69 -2.82
C GLY A 37 -0.74 4.79 -2.23
N VAL A 38 -0.89 4.72 -0.90
CA VAL A 38 -2.18 4.95 -0.21
C VAL A 38 -2.71 6.36 -0.47
N GLY A 39 -1.85 7.38 -0.46
CA GLY A 39 -2.23 8.75 -0.79
C GLY A 39 -2.73 8.89 -2.23
N LEU A 40 -2.01 8.31 -3.18
CA LEU A 40 -2.31 8.39 -4.61
C LEU A 40 -3.52 7.53 -5.03
N ALA A 41 -3.74 6.38 -4.39
CA ALA A 41 -4.80 5.43 -4.73
C ALA A 41 -6.23 5.95 -4.50
N ARG A 42 -6.40 7.20 -4.05
CA ARG A 42 -7.69 7.90 -3.99
C ARG A 42 -8.15 8.43 -5.35
N ILE A 43 -7.22 8.65 -6.28
CA ILE A 43 -7.49 9.27 -7.58
C ILE A 43 -7.13 8.35 -8.75
N ALA A 44 -6.63 7.14 -8.47
CA ALA A 44 -6.28 6.13 -9.44
C ALA A 44 -6.74 4.76 -8.94
N ASP A 45 -7.34 3.96 -9.82
CA ASP A 45 -7.95 2.67 -9.47
C ASP A 45 -7.05 1.45 -9.76
N GLU A 46 -6.01 1.62 -10.59
CA GLU A 46 -5.12 0.53 -10.99
C GLU A 46 -3.85 0.45 -10.12
N PRO A 47 -3.65 -0.62 -9.32
CA PRO A 47 -2.55 -0.71 -8.35
C PRO A 47 -1.16 -0.63 -8.97
N ALA A 48 -0.96 -1.24 -10.15
CA ALA A 48 0.33 -1.23 -10.84
C ALA A 48 0.68 0.18 -11.36
N LEU A 49 -0.31 0.95 -11.82
CA LEU A 49 -0.12 2.34 -12.23
C LEU A 49 0.20 3.23 -11.02
N VAL A 50 -0.42 2.98 -9.86
CA VAL A 50 -0.08 3.68 -8.61
C VAL A 50 1.37 3.43 -8.21
N ALA A 51 1.82 2.16 -8.23
CA ALA A 51 3.20 1.82 -7.90
C ALA A 51 4.21 2.49 -8.87
N LEU A 52 3.90 2.48 -10.18
CA LEU A 52 4.72 3.15 -11.20
C LEU A 52 4.77 4.67 -10.98
N ALA A 53 3.63 5.29 -10.71
CA ALA A 53 3.55 6.74 -10.50
C ALA A 53 4.29 7.18 -9.23
N VAL A 54 4.23 6.40 -8.14
CA VAL A 54 5.05 6.64 -6.94
C VAL A 54 6.54 6.54 -7.25
N ASP A 55 6.95 5.56 -8.06
CA ASP A 55 8.35 5.44 -8.47
C ASP A 55 8.80 6.62 -9.36
N GLN A 56 7.95 7.07 -10.27
CA GLN A 56 8.21 8.24 -11.10
C GLN A 56 8.27 9.55 -10.30
N ALA A 57 7.35 9.75 -9.34
CA ALA A 57 7.35 10.91 -8.45
C ALA A 57 8.65 11.00 -7.63
N ARG A 58 9.14 9.84 -7.14
CA ARG A 58 10.43 9.74 -6.43
C ARG A 58 11.63 10.12 -7.28
N HIS A 59 11.52 10.00 -8.60
CA HIS A 59 12.56 10.30 -9.57
C HIS A 59 12.37 11.67 -10.24
N ASP A 60 11.50 12.53 -9.70
CA ASP A 60 11.12 13.84 -10.26
C ASP A 60 10.64 13.75 -11.73
N ALA A 61 10.13 12.58 -12.13
CA ALA A 61 9.63 12.32 -13.48
C ALA A 61 8.13 12.63 -13.61
N LEU A 62 7.45 12.87 -12.49
CA LEU A 62 6.10 13.41 -12.41
C LEU A 62 6.11 14.65 -11.52
N ASP A 63 5.30 15.65 -11.87
CA ASP A 63 5.04 16.84 -11.04
C ASP A 63 4.09 16.49 -9.88
N LEU A 64 4.55 15.57 -9.03
CA LEU A 64 3.87 15.07 -7.85
C LEU A 64 4.86 15.11 -6.69
N ASP A 65 4.52 15.88 -5.66
CA ASP A 65 5.30 15.91 -4.43
C ASP A 65 5.15 14.57 -3.68
N THR A 66 6.24 13.81 -3.65
CA THR A 66 6.29 12.51 -2.97
C THR A 66 6.03 12.65 -1.48
N ASP A 67 6.52 13.72 -0.83
CA ASP A 67 6.32 13.94 0.61
C ASP A 67 4.84 14.27 0.89
N ALA A 68 4.20 15.07 0.02
CA ALA A 68 2.76 15.33 0.14
C ALA A 68 1.92 14.05 -0.01
N LEU A 69 2.31 13.15 -0.92
CA LEU A 69 1.65 11.84 -1.07
C LEU A 69 1.84 10.96 0.17
N ILE A 70 3.03 10.97 0.77
CA ILE A 70 3.32 10.24 2.02
C ILE A 70 2.46 10.77 3.16
N GLU A 71 2.39 12.08 3.35
CA GLU A 71 1.58 12.71 4.41
C GLU A 71 0.08 12.38 4.25
N ALA A 72 -0.43 12.47 3.02
CA ALA A 72 -1.80 12.06 2.70
C ALA A 72 -2.02 10.56 3.00
N GLY A 73 -1.02 9.73 2.69
CA GLY A 73 -0.98 8.30 3.01
C GLY A 73 -1.02 8.02 4.50
N ILE A 74 -0.21 8.73 5.31
CA ILE A 74 -0.14 8.60 6.77
C ILE A 74 -1.48 8.98 7.39
N ALA A 75 -2.05 10.11 6.99
CA ALA A 75 -3.36 10.55 7.47
C ALA A 75 -4.44 9.50 7.18
N ARG A 76 -4.42 8.94 5.96
CA ARG A 76 -5.37 7.91 5.56
C ARG A 76 -5.15 6.60 6.32
N TRP A 77 -3.91 6.15 6.44
CA TRP A 77 -3.56 4.95 7.20
C TRP A 77 -4.07 5.05 8.64
N ARG A 78 -3.76 6.16 9.33
CA ARG A 78 -4.22 6.40 10.71
C ARG A 78 -5.74 6.38 10.84
N SER A 79 -6.47 6.93 9.86
CA SER A 79 -7.94 6.92 9.89
C SER A 79 -8.56 5.53 9.68
N VAL A 80 -7.91 4.67 8.89
CA VAL A 80 -8.48 3.39 8.44
C VAL A 80 -7.98 2.21 9.27
N ARG A 81 -6.74 2.26 9.76
CA ARG A 81 -6.09 1.19 10.53
C ARG A 81 -6.96 0.68 11.69
N PRO A 82 -7.56 1.52 12.56
CA PRO A 82 -8.40 1.04 13.65
C PRO A 82 -9.66 0.31 13.17
N LEU A 83 -10.20 0.71 12.02
CA LEU A 83 -11.33 0.03 11.41
C LEU A 83 -10.92 -1.37 10.95
N ILE A 84 -9.79 -1.47 10.23
CA ILE A 84 -9.29 -2.76 9.75
C ILE A 84 -9.00 -3.65 10.96
N GLU A 85 -8.42 -3.12 12.03
CA GLU A 85 -8.14 -3.84 13.27
C GLU A 85 -9.40 -4.35 13.97
N ALA A 86 -10.47 -3.54 14.03
CA ALA A 86 -11.77 -3.94 14.58
C ALA A 86 -12.51 -4.99 13.72
N GLY A 87 -12.07 -5.21 12.48
CA GLY A 87 -12.62 -6.22 11.59
C GLY A 87 -12.45 -7.65 12.11
N GLN A 88 -13.32 -8.55 11.64
CA GLN A 88 -13.36 -9.94 12.09
C GLN A 88 -12.01 -10.65 11.87
N GLU A 89 -11.48 -11.25 12.94
CA GLU A 89 -10.21 -11.97 12.90
C GLU A 89 -10.28 -13.12 11.88
N MET A 90 -9.34 -13.13 10.96
CA MET A 90 -9.23 -14.18 9.94
C MET A 90 -8.11 -15.13 10.37
N THR A 91 -8.34 -16.43 10.18
CA THR A 91 -7.34 -17.45 10.51
C THR A 91 -6.05 -17.20 9.73
N ALA A 92 -4.91 -17.30 10.44
CA ALA A 92 -3.59 -17.18 9.83
C ALA A 92 -3.46 -18.19 8.69
N ALA A 93 -3.14 -17.69 7.49
CA ALA A 93 -3.00 -18.53 6.33
C ALA A 93 -1.53 -18.93 6.14
N GLY A 94 -1.27 -20.20 5.83
CA GLY A 94 0.11 -20.72 5.70
C GLY A 94 0.89 -20.24 4.47
N SER A 95 0.40 -19.26 3.70
CA SER A 95 1.11 -18.70 2.53
C SER A 95 0.79 -17.22 2.32
N LEU A 96 1.79 -16.45 1.87
CA LEU A 96 1.67 -15.01 1.61
C LEU A 96 0.53 -14.68 0.64
N ARG A 97 0.27 -15.54 -0.34
CA ARG A 97 -0.86 -15.39 -1.28
C ARG A 97 -2.21 -15.45 -0.57
N LYS A 98 -2.37 -16.39 0.36
CA LYS A 98 -3.62 -16.51 1.11
C LYS A 98 -3.76 -15.39 2.15
N GLU A 99 -2.65 -14.94 2.73
CA GLU A 99 -2.63 -13.75 3.59
C GLU A 99 -3.03 -12.49 2.80
N TRP A 100 -2.55 -12.33 1.57
CA TRP A 100 -2.96 -11.26 0.66
C TRP A 100 -4.46 -11.32 0.33
N GLU A 101 -4.96 -12.49 -0.07
CA GLU A 101 -6.38 -12.70 -0.37
C GLU A 101 -7.26 -12.41 0.86
N HIS A 102 -6.85 -12.87 2.04
CA HIS A 102 -7.56 -12.60 3.29
C HIS A 102 -7.53 -11.12 3.65
N THR A 103 -6.38 -10.48 3.53
CA THR A 103 -6.22 -9.07 3.89
C THR A 103 -7.01 -8.15 2.96
N THR A 104 -6.97 -8.39 1.66
CA THR A 104 -7.78 -7.61 0.69
C THR A 104 -9.28 -7.76 0.96
N LYS A 105 -9.75 -8.97 1.30
CA LYS A 105 -11.14 -9.19 1.75
C LYS A 105 -11.45 -8.45 3.04
N ARG A 106 -10.55 -8.49 4.04
CA ARG A 106 -10.70 -7.76 5.31
C ARG A 106 -10.83 -6.25 5.07
N VAL A 107 -9.96 -5.66 4.26
CA VAL A 107 -9.98 -4.24 3.90
C VAL A 107 -11.30 -3.88 3.21
N THR A 108 -11.71 -4.65 2.21
CA THR A 108 -12.95 -4.43 1.46
C THR A 108 -14.20 -4.53 2.35
N ALA A 109 -14.22 -5.49 3.27
CA ALA A 109 -15.33 -5.68 4.20
C ALA A 109 -15.44 -4.57 5.24
N THR A 110 -14.32 -3.92 5.56
CA THR A 110 -14.24 -2.91 6.63
C THR A 110 -14.50 -1.51 6.12
N VAL A 111 -13.95 -1.16 4.95
CA VAL A 111 -13.97 0.21 4.42
C VAL A 111 -14.75 0.21 3.12
N THR A 112 -15.92 0.84 3.14
CA THR A 112 -16.81 0.90 1.99
C THR A 112 -16.32 1.93 0.96
N GLY A 113 -16.63 1.69 -0.31
CA GLY A 113 -16.37 2.63 -1.41
C GLY A 113 -14.90 2.76 -1.83
N LEU A 114 -14.04 1.80 -1.45
CA LEU A 114 -12.66 1.78 -1.91
C LEU A 114 -12.55 1.26 -3.34
N GLY A 115 -11.77 1.97 -4.16
CA GLY A 115 -11.31 1.48 -5.45
C GLY A 115 -10.24 0.37 -5.32
N PRO A 116 -9.95 -0.40 -6.39
CA PRO A 116 -9.04 -1.55 -6.33
C PRO A 116 -7.63 -1.19 -5.85
N ALA A 117 -7.05 -0.09 -6.33
CA ALA A 117 -5.76 0.40 -5.86
C ALA A 117 -5.76 0.75 -4.36
N SER A 118 -6.84 1.38 -3.87
CA SER A 118 -6.97 1.72 -2.46
C SER A 118 -6.99 0.45 -1.60
N VAL A 119 -7.76 -0.56 -2.01
CA VAL A 119 -7.80 -1.87 -1.34
C VAL A 119 -6.42 -2.51 -1.32
N ALA A 120 -5.73 -2.54 -2.47
CA ALA A 120 -4.41 -3.17 -2.59
C ALA A 120 -3.33 -2.46 -1.74
N CYS A 121 -3.27 -1.12 -1.79
CA CYS A 121 -2.28 -0.36 -1.02
C CYS A 121 -2.52 -0.47 0.50
N LEU A 122 -3.78 -0.42 0.94
CA LEU A 122 -4.14 -0.61 2.35
C LEU A 122 -3.88 -2.04 2.81
N ALA A 123 -4.12 -3.03 1.96
CA ALA A 123 -3.80 -4.42 2.27
C ALA A 123 -2.29 -4.64 2.43
N ALA A 124 -1.47 -4.06 1.56
CA ALA A 124 -0.01 -4.09 1.69
C ALA A 124 0.45 -3.39 2.98
N CYS A 125 -0.13 -2.23 3.31
CA CYS A 125 0.16 -1.53 4.57
C CYS A 125 -0.23 -2.38 5.78
N TRP A 126 -1.36 -3.08 5.74
CA TRP A 126 -1.80 -3.95 6.82
C TRP A 126 -0.86 -5.15 7.06
N LEU A 127 -0.42 -5.80 5.99
CA LEU A 127 0.54 -6.90 6.07
C LEU A 127 1.89 -6.46 6.65
N ARG A 128 2.25 -5.18 6.47
CA ARG A 128 3.46 -4.55 6.99
C ARG A 128 3.21 -3.52 8.08
N ARG A 129 2.10 -3.67 8.82
CA ARG A 129 1.59 -2.62 9.73
C ARG A 129 2.62 -2.14 10.74
N ASP A 130 3.49 -3.01 11.23
CA ASP A 130 4.51 -2.64 12.22
C ASP A 130 5.54 -1.65 11.61
N ASP A 131 6.05 -1.94 10.40
CA ASP A 131 6.95 -1.03 9.66
C ASP A 131 6.25 0.29 9.28
N ILE A 132 4.98 0.21 8.90
CA ILE A 132 4.18 1.37 8.49
C ILE A 132 3.88 2.26 9.69
N ASP A 133 3.52 1.67 10.84
CA ASP A 133 3.25 2.39 12.09
C ASP A 133 4.53 3.07 12.58
N GLU A 134 5.67 2.38 12.58
CA GLU A 134 6.97 2.97 12.94
C GLU A 134 7.31 4.18 12.05
N PHE A 135 7.18 4.03 10.73
CA PHE A 135 7.43 5.12 9.77
C PHE A 135 6.44 6.28 9.97
N ALA A 136 5.15 5.98 10.18
CA ALA A 136 4.12 6.98 10.37
C ALA A 136 4.30 7.76 11.69
N GLU A 137 4.86 7.15 12.73
CA GLU A 137 5.11 7.80 14.02
C GLU A 137 6.38 8.65 14.02
N HIS A 138 7.45 8.18 13.38
CA HIS A 138 8.77 8.81 13.47
C HIS A 138 9.12 9.65 12.24
N GLY A 139 8.35 9.54 11.16
CA GLY A 139 8.58 10.22 9.90
C GLY A 139 9.89 9.79 9.23
N ARG A 140 10.08 10.25 7.99
CA ARG A 140 11.38 10.14 7.32
C ARG A 140 12.34 11.14 7.97
N THR A 141 13.58 10.74 8.25
CA THR A 141 14.65 11.74 8.44
C THR A 141 14.75 12.51 7.12
N PRO A 142 14.50 13.84 7.07
CA PRO A 142 14.38 14.55 5.80
C PRO A 142 15.72 14.59 5.08
N GLU A 143 15.79 14.02 3.88
CA GLU A 143 16.83 14.37 2.93
C GLU A 143 16.45 15.70 2.27
N LYS A 144 17.38 16.66 2.28
CA LYS A 144 17.15 18.05 1.85
C LYS A 144 16.84 18.16 0.35
N GLY A 145 15.77 18.88 0.03
CA GLY A 145 15.53 19.58 -1.25
C GLY A 145 14.24 19.13 -1.92
N SER A 146 13.47 19.94 -2.65
CA SER A 146 13.54 21.35 -3.06
C SER A 146 12.10 21.74 -3.42
N GLY A 147 11.57 22.82 -2.83
CA GLY A 147 10.17 23.19 -3.00
C GLY A 147 9.83 23.67 -4.41
N THR A 148 8.70 23.22 -4.96
CA THR A 148 7.95 23.92 -6.00
C THR A 148 6.44 23.59 -5.91
N HIS A 149 5.61 24.51 -6.41
CA HIS A 149 4.19 24.70 -6.14
C HIS A 149 3.24 23.49 -6.31
N ASP A 150 2.40 23.34 -5.30
CA ASP A 150 1.44 22.28 -5.03
C ASP A 150 0.13 22.36 -5.86
N VAL A 151 -0.16 21.30 -6.63
CA VAL A 151 -1.43 21.09 -7.35
C VAL A 151 -2.48 20.38 -6.46
N LEU A 152 -2.04 19.68 -5.41
CA LEU A 152 -2.86 18.83 -4.53
C LEU A 152 -3.65 19.62 -3.48
N SER A 153 -3.22 20.84 -3.11
CA SER A 153 -4.01 21.74 -2.25
C SER A 153 -5.37 22.14 -2.84
N ARG A 154 -5.60 21.91 -4.14
CA ARG A 154 -6.94 22.08 -4.76
C ARG A 154 -7.81 20.83 -4.74
N VAL A 155 -7.23 19.64 -4.52
CA VAL A 155 -7.93 18.35 -4.60
C VAL A 155 -8.39 17.87 -3.21
N PHE A 156 -7.71 18.30 -2.15
CA PHE A 156 -8.01 17.88 -0.77
C PHE A 156 -8.68 18.96 0.08
N ALA A 157 -9.20 20.04 -0.54
CA ALA A 157 -9.88 21.13 0.15
C ALA A 157 -11.40 20.92 0.35
N ASP A 158 -11.97 19.80 -0.10
CA ASP A 158 -13.38 19.41 0.12
C ASP A 158 -13.51 17.95 0.61
#